data_AF-A0A227J8R7-F1
#
_entry.id   AF-A0A227J8R7-F1
#
_cell.length_a   1.000
_cell.length_b   1.000
_cell.length_c   1.000
_cell.angle_alpha   90.00
_cell.angle_beta   90.00
_cell.angle_gamma   90.00
#
_symmetry.space_group_name_H-M   'P 1'
#
loop_
_entity.id
_entity.type
_entity.pdbx_description
1 polymer ?
#
loop_
_entity_poly.entity_id
_entity_poly.type
_entity_poly.pdbx_seq_one_letter_code
_entity_poly.pdbx_strand_id
1 'polypeptide(L)'
;EDGYLLVPWATAYYTAKYEIDPLTLPANAAFSTTEQFASIHAGYGYLLEFPIELQIALSMTVVDENHLVLPLGTFGRSETGLVSQIGWDGFTYFEGIDPGSYILFYPQGQSPCKVSIEGLYERESQKIQTLNSLVCLKTEDEAAL
;
A
#
# COMPACT_ATOMS: atom_id res chain seq x y z
N GLU A 1 -11.12 5.29 -21.39
CA GLU A 1 -12.44 5.40 -20.76
C GLU A 1 -12.22 6.05 -19.40
N ASP A 2 -12.92 7.15 -19.11
CA ASP A 2 -12.55 8.12 -18.07
C ASP A 2 -12.90 7.70 -16.63
N GLY A 3 -13.09 6.40 -16.37
CA GLY A 3 -13.45 5.89 -15.04
C GLY A 3 -14.92 6.07 -14.65
N TYR A 4 -15.81 6.35 -15.61
CA TYR A 4 -17.26 6.50 -15.37
C TYR A 4 -18.07 5.34 -15.94
N LEU A 5 -19.06 4.90 -15.17
CA LEU A 5 -20.05 3.90 -15.59
C LEU A 5 -21.46 4.48 -15.41
N LEU A 6 -22.25 4.49 -16.48
CA LEU A 6 -23.66 4.85 -16.41
C LEU A 6 -24.49 3.63 -16.01
N VAL A 7 -25.24 3.74 -14.91
CA VAL A 7 -26.31 2.79 -14.56
C VAL A 7 -27.64 3.39 -15.02
N PRO A 8 -28.22 2.92 -16.14
CA PRO A 8 -29.33 3.61 -16.80
C PRO A 8 -30.70 3.40 -16.13
N TRP A 9 -30.81 2.45 -15.19
CA TRP A 9 -32.08 2.17 -14.50
C TRP A 9 -31.84 2.06 -12.99
N ALA A 10 -32.62 2.82 -12.22
CA ALA A 10 -32.67 2.75 -10.77
C ALA A 10 -34.12 2.91 -10.30
N THR A 11 -34.51 2.16 -9.27
CA THR A 11 -35.85 2.27 -8.67
C THR A 11 -35.92 3.56 -7.86
N ALA A 12 -36.83 4.45 -8.25
CA ALA A 12 -37.01 5.72 -7.54
C ALA A 12 -37.44 5.52 -6.08
N TYR A 13 -36.92 6.37 -5.20
CA TYR A 13 -37.20 6.39 -3.75
C TYR A 13 -36.83 5.12 -2.98
N TYR A 14 -36.17 4.16 -3.63
CA TYR A 14 -35.68 2.94 -3.00
C TYR A 14 -34.18 3.05 -2.74
N THR A 15 -33.75 2.67 -1.54
CA THR A 15 -32.33 2.61 -1.19
C THR A 15 -31.70 1.39 -1.88
N ALA A 16 -31.08 1.63 -3.04
CA ALA A 16 -30.35 0.60 -3.76
C ALA A 16 -28.89 0.51 -3.28
N LYS A 17 -28.31 -0.68 -3.35
CA LYS A 17 -26.87 -0.91 -3.16
C LYS A 17 -26.16 -0.84 -4.51
N TYR A 18 -25.05 -0.12 -4.55
CA TYR A 18 -24.15 -0.01 -5.69
C TYR A 18 -22.76 -0.46 -5.24
N GLU A 19 -22.11 -1.30 -6.04
CA GLU A 19 -20.80 -1.84 -5.70
C GLU A 19 -19.89 -1.91 -6.93
N ILE A 20 -18.59 -1.92 -6.67
CA ILE A 20 -17.55 -2.19 -7.66
C ILE A 20 -16.95 -3.56 -7.40
N ASP A 21 -16.45 -4.22 -8.45
CA ASP A 21 -15.70 -5.48 -8.31
C ASP A 21 -14.19 -5.19 -8.20
N PRO A 22 -13.60 -5.23 -6.99
CA PRO A 22 -12.19 -4.93 -6.81
C PRO A 22 -11.26 -5.98 -7.45
N LEU A 23 -11.75 -7.19 -7.77
CA LEU A 23 -10.93 -8.25 -8.38
C LEU A 23 -10.54 -7.92 -9.83
N THR A 24 -11.25 -6.98 -10.45
CA THR A 24 -10.97 -6.52 -11.82
C THR A 24 -10.03 -5.32 -11.87
N LEU A 25 -9.69 -4.74 -10.71
CA LEU A 25 -8.84 -3.56 -10.58
C LEU A 25 -7.36 -3.95 -10.41
N PRO A 26 -6.42 -3.02 -10.66
CA PRO A 26 -4.99 -3.26 -10.43
C PRO A 26 -4.70 -3.76 -9.02
N ALA A 27 -3.70 -4.65 -8.89
CA ALA A 27 -3.37 -5.28 -7.61
C ALA A 27 -2.83 -4.31 -6.55
N ASN A 28 -2.45 -3.10 -6.95
CA ASN A 28 -1.97 -2.01 -6.11
C ASN A 28 -2.99 -0.87 -5.96
N ALA A 29 -4.25 -1.12 -6.32
CA ALA A 29 -5.32 -0.16 -6.11
C ALA A 29 -5.83 -0.25 -4.66
N ALA A 30 -5.91 0.91 -4.01
CA ALA A 30 -6.49 1.08 -2.69
C ALA A 30 -7.89 1.68 -2.80
N PHE A 31 -8.78 1.20 -1.94
CA PHE A 31 -10.20 1.56 -1.94
C PHE A 31 -10.63 1.91 -0.52
N SER A 32 -11.28 3.06 -0.34
CA SER A 32 -11.90 3.41 0.95
C SER A 32 -13.27 2.77 1.14
N THR A 33 -13.97 2.49 0.04
CA THR A 33 -15.24 1.75 0.02
C THR A 33 -15.41 1.02 -1.31
N THR A 34 -16.00 -0.18 -1.26
CA THR A 34 -16.40 -0.95 -2.44
C THR A 34 -17.92 -0.98 -2.62
N GLU A 35 -18.68 -0.45 -1.66
CA GLU A 35 -20.14 -0.41 -1.70
C GLU A 35 -20.71 0.90 -1.17
N GLN A 36 -21.80 1.34 -1.78
CA GLN A 36 -22.53 2.55 -1.39
C GLN A 36 -24.03 2.33 -1.52
N PHE A 37 -24.80 3.08 -0.75
CA PHE A 37 -26.26 3.04 -0.76
C PHE A 37 -26.82 4.40 -1.14
N ALA A 38 -27.73 4.45 -2.11
CA ALA A 38 -28.35 5.69 -2.54
C ALA A 38 -29.82 5.50 -2.90
N SER A 39 -30.62 6.52 -2.60
CA SER A 39 -32.03 6.63 -2.99
C SER A 39 -32.18 7.80 -3.95
N ILE A 40 -32.63 7.52 -5.17
CA ILE A 40 -32.68 8.51 -6.26
C ILE A 40 -34.14 8.93 -6.47
N HIS A 41 -34.38 10.23 -6.60
CA HIS A 41 -35.70 10.76 -6.92
C HIS A 41 -36.08 10.47 -8.38
N ALA A 42 -37.37 10.27 -8.66
CA ALA A 42 -37.83 10.06 -10.02
C ALA A 42 -37.49 11.27 -10.92
N GLY A 43 -36.85 11.01 -12.07
CA GLY A 43 -36.43 12.05 -13.02
C GLY A 43 -35.09 12.72 -12.70
N TYR A 44 -34.36 12.25 -11.68
CA TYR A 44 -33.05 12.77 -11.29
C TYR A 44 -31.94 11.74 -11.56
N GLY A 45 -30.73 12.24 -11.77
CA GLY A 45 -29.50 11.45 -11.74
C GLY A 45 -28.76 11.62 -10.41
N TYR A 46 -27.86 10.71 -10.11
CA TYR A 46 -27.01 10.76 -8.91
C TYR A 46 -25.60 10.31 -9.28
N LEU A 47 -24.59 11.04 -8.81
CA LEU A 47 -23.19 10.70 -8.99
C LEU A 47 -22.70 9.98 -7.74
N LEU A 48 -22.29 8.73 -7.89
CA LEU A 48 -21.60 7.95 -6.88
C LEU A 48 -20.11 7.98 -7.18
N GLU A 49 -19.30 8.30 -6.19
CA GLU A 49 -17.85 8.32 -6.32
C GLU A 49 -17.27 7.17 -5.50
N PHE A 50 -16.58 6.25 -6.17
CA PHE A 50 -15.78 5.21 -5.53
C PHE A 50 -14.31 5.62 -5.62
N PRO A 51 -13.69 6.13 -4.54
CA PRO A 51 -12.31 6.57 -4.58
C PRO A 51 -11.39 5.37 -4.81
N ILE A 52 -10.65 5.41 -5.92
CA ILE A 52 -9.64 4.41 -6.27
C ILE A 52 -8.30 5.14 -6.39
N GLU A 53 -7.33 4.76 -5.56
CA GLU A 53 -5.97 5.31 -5.61
C GLU A 53 -4.99 4.20 -5.97
N LEU A 54 -4.22 4.41 -7.05
CA LEU A 54 -3.08 3.52 -7.32
C LEU A 54 -1.93 3.89 -6.40
N GLN A 55 -1.46 2.90 -5.64
CA GLN A 55 -0.36 3.05 -4.70
C GLN A 55 0.90 2.34 -5.22
N ILE A 56 2.06 2.78 -4.78
CA ILE A 56 3.26 1.96 -4.90
C ILE A 56 3.12 0.84 -3.88
N ALA A 57 3.10 -0.41 -4.35
CA ALA A 57 3.03 -1.60 -3.51
C ALA A 57 4.30 -2.44 -3.71
N LEU A 58 5.10 -2.60 -2.66
CA LEU A 58 6.38 -3.30 -2.66
C LEU A 58 6.29 -4.52 -1.75
N SER A 59 6.82 -5.65 -2.21
CA SER A 59 7.04 -6.82 -1.37
C SER A 59 8.50 -7.24 -1.42
N MET A 60 9.07 -7.56 -0.27
CA MET A 60 10.49 -7.92 -0.17
C MET A 60 10.75 -8.78 1.06
N THR A 61 11.83 -9.56 1.02
CA THR A 61 12.43 -10.16 2.22
C THR A 61 13.54 -9.26 2.70
N VAL A 62 13.60 -8.97 4.00
CA VAL A 62 14.65 -8.17 4.61
C VAL A 62 15.49 -9.05 5.52
N VAL A 63 16.80 -9.01 5.29
CA VAL A 63 17.81 -9.74 6.08
C VAL A 63 18.79 -8.76 6.70
N ASP A 64 19.44 -9.16 7.79
CA ASP A 64 20.57 -8.45 8.37
C ASP A 64 21.86 -8.66 7.56
N GLU A 65 22.95 -8.06 8.02
CA GLU A 65 24.29 -8.17 7.42
C GLU A 65 24.86 -9.61 7.45
N ASN A 66 24.30 -10.50 8.28
CA ASN A 66 24.66 -11.92 8.34
C ASN A 66 23.76 -12.79 7.46
N HIS A 67 22.88 -12.18 6.65
CA HIS A 67 21.86 -12.84 5.85
C HIS A 67 20.82 -13.62 6.66
N LEU A 68 20.59 -13.23 7.92
CA LEU A 68 19.51 -13.74 8.74
C LEU A 68 18.29 -12.82 8.59
N VAL A 69 17.10 -13.40 8.48
CA VAL A 69 15.86 -12.63 8.39
C VAL A 69 15.67 -11.73 9.62
N LEU A 70 15.15 -10.52 9.41
CA LEU A 70 14.81 -9.65 10.54
C LEU A 70 13.72 -10.31 11.41
N PRO A 71 13.70 -10.05 12.73
CA PRO A 71 12.69 -10.61 13.62
C PRO A 71 11.26 -10.20 13.21
N LEU A 72 10.32 -11.15 13.35
CA LEU A 72 8.88 -10.90 13.22
C LEU A 72 8.45 -9.72 14.11
N GLY A 73 7.61 -8.84 13.57
CA GLY A 73 7.11 -7.66 14.24
C GLY A 73 8.07 -6.46 14.24
N THR A 74 9.24 -6.57 13.60
CA THR A 74 10.14 -5.43 13.41
C THR A 74 9.41 -4.31 12.66
N PHE A 75 9.32 -3.13 13.28
CA PHE A 75 8.65 -1.97 12.70
C PHE A 75 9.54 -1.35 11.60
N GLY A 76 8.96 -1.07 10.44
CA GLY A 76 9.60 -0.39 9.33
C GLY A 76 8.95 0.96 9.06
N ARG A 77 9.74 2.00 8.79
CA ARG A 77 9.28 3.34 8.41
C ARG A 77 10.07 3.86 7.23
N SER A 78 9.39 4.26 6.16
CA SER A 78 10.05 4.90 5.01
C SER A 78 10.52 6.31 5.33
N GLU A 79 11.38 6.83 4.46
CA GLU A 79 11.75 8.25 4.39
C GLU A 79 10.53 9.19 4.47
N THR A 80 9.45 8.84 3.78
CA THR A 80 8.20 9.61 3.69
C THR A 80 7.22 9.36 4.84
N GLY A 81 7.53 8.43 5.75
CA GLY A 81 6.70 8.12 6.92
C GLY A 81 5.61 7.08 6.71
N LEU A 82 5.54 6.44 5.54
CA LEU A 82 4.78 5.19 5.40
C LEU A 82 5.37 4.13 6.33
N VAL A 83 4.55 3.18 6.73
CA VAL A 83 4.92 2.19 7.75
C VAL A 83 4.62 0.77 7.28
N SER A 84 5.41 -0.17 7.75
CA SER A 84 5.17 -1.60 7.58
C SER A 84 5.69 -2.37 8.79
N GLN A 85 5.48 -3.67 8.79
CA GLN A 85 6.06 -4.57 9.77
C GLN A 85 6.63 -5.80 9.07
N ILE A 86 7.73 -6.32 9.59
CA ILE A 86 8.28 -7.60 9.16
C ILE A 86 7.35 -8.72 9.64
N GLY A 87 6.86 -9.51 8.70
CA GLY A 87 6.08 -10.72 8.89
C GLY A 87 6.97 -11.97 9.03
N TRP A 88 6.38 -13.12 8.73
CA TRP A 88 7.09 -14.39 8.73
C TRP A 88 8.20 -14.41 7.66
N ASP A 89 9.27 -15.16 7.93
CA ASP A 89 10.39 -15.37 7.01
C ASP A 89 11.08 -14.07 6.55
N GLY A 90 11.02 -13.01 7.36
CA GLY A 90 11.62 -11.71 7.04
C GLY A 90 10.87 -10.92 5.96
N PHE A 91 9.68 -11.37 5.56
CA PHE A 91 8.89 -10.71 4.53
C PHE A 91 8.29 -9.40 5.04
N THR A 92 8.32 -8.35 4.24
CA THR A 92 7.55 -7.12 4.48
C THR A 92 6.80 -6.71 3.22
N TYR A 93 5.61 -6.15 3.44
CA TYR A 93 4.79 -5.53 2.43
C TYR A 93 4.63 -4.05 2.78
N PHE A 94 4.88 -3.20 1.79
CA PHE A 94 4.94 -1.76 1.94
C PHE A 94 4.05 -1.12 0.88
N GLU A 95 3.10 -0.28 1.28
CA GLU A 95 2.19 0.38 0.35
C GLU A 95 1.97 1.87 0.67
N GLY A 96 1.77 2.67 -0.37
CA GLY A 96 1.39 4.08 -0.27
C GLY A 96 1.79 4.89 -1.49
N ILE A 97 1.62 6.22 -1.42
CA ILE A 97 1.80 7.11 -2.58
C ILE A 97 3.26 7.29 -2.96
N ASP A 98 4.16 7.35 -1.98
CA ASP A 98 5.60 7.49 -2.20
C ASP A 98 6.36 6.91 -1.02
N PRO A 99 7.15 5.83 -1.18
CA PRO A 99 8.02 5.30 -0.13
C PRO A 99 9.37 6.03 -0.06
N GLY A 100 9.66 6.97 -0.97
CA GLY A 100 10.95 7.64 -1.01
C GLY A 100 12.11 6.69 -1.36
N SER A 101 13.27 6.94 -0.77
CA SER A 101 14.55 6.35 -1.19
C SER A 101 15.01 5.23 -0.26
N TYR A 102 14.49 5.15 0.96
CA TYR A 102 14.90 4.16 1.96
C TYR A 102 13.82 3.85 2.99
N ILE A 103 14.01 2.74 3.70
CA ILE A 103 13.20 2.30 4.84
C ILE A 103 14.13 2.05 6.03
N LEU A 104 13.79 2.60 7.19
CA LEU A 104 14.42 2.31 8.48
C LEU A 104 13.63 1.21 9.19
N PHE A 105 14.34 0.19 9.67
CA PHE A 105 13.78 -0.88 10.48
C PHE A 105 14.30 -0.80 11.91
N TYR A 106 13.43 -1.10 12.88
CA TYR A 106 13.68 -0.98 14.31
C TYR A 106 13.50 -2.34 15.02
N PRO A 107 14.47 -3.27 14.91
CA PRO A 107 14.38 -4.56 15.58
C PRO A 107 14.52 -4.41 17.10
N GLN A 108 13.73 -5.15 17.87
CA GLN A 108 13.81 -5.12 19.33
C GLN A 108 15.18 -5.59 19.83
N GLY A 109 15.81 -4.80 20.70
CA GLY A 109 17.11 -5.12 21.30
C GLY A 109 18.31 -5.00 20.35
N GLN A 110 18.14 -4.43 19.16
CA GLN A 110 19.22 -4.16 18.21
C GLN A 110 19.17 -2.69 17.76
N SER A 111 20.29 -2.18 17.24
CA SER A 111 20.31 -0.86 16.61
C SER A 111 19.39 -0.83 15.39
N PRO A 112 18.77 0.32 15.06
CA PRO A 112 18.09 0.48 13.80
C PRO A 112 19.01 0.16 12.61
N CYS A 113 18.40 -0.22 11.50
CA CYS A 113 19.10 -0.48 10.26
C CYS A 113 18.31 0.09 9.08
N LYS A 114 18.99 0.34 7.96
CA LYS A 114 18.48 1.00 6.78
C LYS A 114 18.54 0.09 5.57
N VAL A 115 17.47 0.09 4.79
CA VAL A 115 17.39 -0.52 3.46
C VAL A 115 17.19 0.59 2.43
N SER A 116 18.09 0.69 1.46
CA SER A 116 17.91 1.60 0.31
C SER A 116 17.04 0.94 -0.76
N ILE A 117 16.02 1.65 -1.23
CA ILE A 117 15.06 1.19 -2.24
C ILE A 117 15.01 2.09 -3.48
N GLU A 118 15.81 3.16 -3.51
CA GLU A 118 15.90 4.06 -4.66
C GLU A 118 16.28 3.32 -5.93
N GLY A 119 15.50 3.51 -7.00
CA GLY A 119 15.72 2.86 -8.29
C GLY A 119 15.40 1.36 -8.32
N LEU A 120 14.89 0.78 -7.23
CA LEU A 120 14.49 -0.63 -7.18
C LEU A 120 13.02 -0.85 -7.58
N TYR A 121 12.23 0.22 -7.71
CA TYR A 121 10.81 0.16 -8.05
C TYR A 121 10.43 1.18 -9.11
N GLU A 122 9.35 0.88 -9.84
CA GLU A 122 8.72 1.75 -10.83
C GLU A 122 7.54 2.51 -10.18
N ARG A 123 7.44 3.81 -10.42
CA ARG A 123 6.35 4.63 -9.83
C ARG A 123 4.98 4.38 -10.47
N GLU A 124 4.94 4.13 -11.78
CA GLU A 124 3.70 3.98 -12.56
C GLU A 124 3.26 2.51 -12.74
N SER A 125 3.68 1.62 -11.83
CA SER A 125 3.27 0.21 -11.85
C SER A 125 1.78 0.06 -11.52
N GLN A 126 1.13 -0.92 -12.14
CA GLN A 126 -0.23 -1.38 -11.80
C GLN A 126 -0.23 -2.74 -11.08
N LYS A 127 0.91 -3.11 -10.48
CA LYS A 127 1.15 -4.40 -9.84
C LYS A 127 1.87 -4.20 -8.52
N ILE A 128 1.72 -5.18 -7.63
CA ILE A 128 2.63 -5.36 -6.50
C ILE A 128 4.00 -5.73 -7.06
N GLN A 129 5.03 -4.97 -6.70
CA GLN A 129 6.39 -5.13 -7.18
C GLN A 129 7.20 -5.92 -6.16
N THR A 130 7.60 -7.13 -6.55
CA THR A 130 8.44 -7.98 -5.72
C THR A 130 9.90 -7.62 -5.93
N LEU A 131 10.50 -7.02 -4.91
CA LEU A 131 11.93 -6.75 -4.87
C LEU A 131 12.69 -8.02 -4.47
N ASN A 132 13.98 -8.07 -4.83
CA ASN A 132 14.87 -9.11 -4.33
C ASN A 132 15.02 -9.02 -2.80
N SER A 133 15.66 -10.02 -2.20
CA SER A 133 16.05 -9.93 -0.79
C SER A 133 16.98 -8.73 -0.57
N LEU A 134 16.63 -7.88 0.39
CA LEU A 134 17.36 -6.65 0.70
C LEU A 134 18.07 -6.77 2.04
N VAL A 135 19.32 -6.31 2.07
CA VAL A 135 20.14 -6.30 3.28
C VAL A 135 19.91 -5.00 4.04
N CYS A 136 19.58 -5.11 5.32
CA CYS A 136 19.43 -4.01 6.25
C CYS A 136 20.79 -3.68 6.87
N LEU A 137 21.37 -2.55 6.48
CA LEU A 137 22.66 -2.10 6.96
C LEU A 137 22.48 -1.28 8.24
N LYS A 138 23.21 -1.58 9.31
CA LYS A 138 23.12 -0.81 10.55
C LYS A 138 23.39 0.67 10.28
N THR A 139 22.56 1.53 10.86
CA THR A 139 22.80 2.97 10.84
C THR A 139 23.80 3.30 11.94
N GLU A 140 24.99 3.77 11.59
CA GLU A 140 26.04 4.14 12.56
C GLU A 140 25.76 5.46 13.32
N ASP A 141 24.58 6.04 13.18
CA ASP A 141 24.20 7.29 13.84
C ASP A 141 23.05 7.11 14.84
N GLU A 142 23.42 6.85 16.10
CA GLU A 142 22.72 7.37 17.28
C GLU A 142 23.76 7.59 18.41
N ALA A 143 24.79 8.38 18.12
CA ALA A 143 25.42 9.21 19.13
C ALA A 143 24.67 10.55 19.15
N ALA A 144 24.07 10.89 20.30
CA ALA A 144 23.38 12.13 20.64
C ALA A 144 21.87 12.20 20.32
N LEU A 145 21.06 11.81 21.31
CA LEU A 145 20.34 12.76 22.17
C LEU A 145 19.95 12.10 23.51
#